data_AF-A0A3B8IBX8-F1
#
_entry.id   AF-A0A3B8IBX8-F1
#
_cell.length_a   1.000
_cell.length_b   1.000
_cell.length_c   1.000
_cell.angle_alpha   90.00
_cell.angle_beta   90.00
_cell.angle_gamma   90.00
#
_symmetry.space_group_name_H-M   'P 1'
#
loop_
_entity.id
_entity.type
_entity.pdbx_description
1 polymer ?
#
loop_
_entity_poly.entity_id
_entity_poly.type
_entity_poly.pdbx_seq_one_letter_code
_entity_poly.pdbx_strand_id
1 'polypeptide(L)' 'MDRFKIKFRCFAEPSSQSGIRGFKKDQIYEGRSFNGLYEVHPAWGKGGGASKMIDQRTFEKYFKIEKEKVAAH' A
#
# COMPACT_ATOMS: atom_id res chain seq x y z
N MET A 1 -5.29 -16.68 9.14
CA MET A 1 -3.87 -16.74 8.72
C MET A 1 -3.72 -15.83 7.51
N ASP A 2 -3.31 -14.57 7.72
CA ASP A 2 -3.06 -13.60 6.64
C ASP A 2 -1.60 -13.12 6.74
N ARG A 3 -0.65 -14.06 6.72
CA ARG A 3 0.80 -13.80 6.89
C ARG A 3 1.44 -12.96 5.77
N PHE A 4 0.67 -12.57 4.75
CA PHE A 4 1.16 -11.81 3.59
C PHE A 4 0.56 -10.41 3.49
N LYS A 5 -0.28 -9.99 4.45
CA LYS A 5 -0.88 -8.66 4.45
C LYS A 5 0.14 -7.65 4.95
N ILE A 6 0.57 -6.75 4.08
CA ILE A 6 1.47 -5.65 4.41
C ILE A 6 0.63 -4.38 4.54
N LYS A 7 0.85 -3.63 5.63
CA LYS A 7 0.25 -2.31 5.82
C LYS A 7 1.18 -1.24 5.22
N PHE A 8 0.59 -0.37 4.42
CA PHE A 8 1.27 0.71 3.73
C PHE A 8 0.64 2.03 4.14
N ARG A 9 1.41 2.94 4.73
CA ARG A 9 0.94 4.28 5.03
C ARG A 9 1.27 5.20 3.87
N CYS A 10 0.26 5.82 3.29
CA CYS A 10 0.44 6.89 2.32
C CYS A 10 0.91 8.13 3.07
N PHE A 11 2.14 8.59 2.84
CA PHE A 11 2.69 9.78 3.52
C PHE A 11 2.67 11.03 2.64
N ALA A 12 2.48 10.85 1.33
CA ALA A 12 2.37 11.93 0.37
C ALA A 12 1.14 11.74 -0.51
N GLU A 13 0.39 12.82 -0.74
CA GLU A 13 -0.77 12.77 -1.61
C GLU A 13 -0.31 12.60 -3.07
N PRO A 14 -0.75 11.54 -3.77
CA PRO A 14 -0.38 11.35 -5.15
C PRO A 14 -1.04 12.42 -6.03
N SER A 15 -0.22 13.05 -6.88
CA SER A 15 -0.73 13.99 -7.87
C SER A 15 -1.51 13.25 -8.95
N SER A 16 -2.38 13.96 -9.68
CA SER A 16 -3.23 13.35 -10.72
C SER A 16 -2.43 12.66 -11.84
N GLN A 17 -1.15 12.98 -12.00
CA GLN A 17 -0.23 12.36 -12.97
C GLN A 17 0.48 11.09 -12.45
N SER A 18 0.40 10.77 -11.16
CA SER A 18 1.19 9.68 -10.56
C SER A 18 0.63 8.27 -10.82
N GLY A 19 -0.51 8.13 -11.52
CA GLY A 19 -1.17 6.84 -11.80
C GLY A 19 -1.88 6.18 -10.60
N ILE A 20 -1.51 6.59 -9.38
CA ILE A 20 -2.05 6.12 -8.10
C ILE A 20 -3.11 7.07 -7.53
N ARG A 21 -3.90 7.69 -8.41
CA ARG A 21 -5.02 8.56 -8.02
C ARG A 21 -6.04 7.78 -7.18
N GLY A 22 -6.52 8.38 -6.08
CA GLY A 22 -7.50 7.80 -5.16
C GLY A 22 -6.97 7.41 -3.77
N PHE A 23 -5.65 7.40 -3.57
CA PHE A 23 -5.07 7.25 -2.24
C PHE A 23 -4.98 8.60 -1.52
N LYS A 24 -5.24 8.59 -0.21
CA LYS A 24 -5.25 9.75 0.65
C LYS A 24 -4.01 9.76 1.53
N LYS A 25 -3.40 10.94 1.68
CA LYS A 25 -2.33 11.16 2.65
C LYS A 25 -2.78 10.76 4.05
N ASP A 26 -1.86 10.22 4.82
CA ASP A 26 -2.04 9.72 6.19
C ASP A 26 -3.00 8.53 6.34
N GLN A 27 -3.49 7.95 5.25
CA GLN A 27 -4.23 6.71 5.31
C GLN A 27 -3.34 5.47 5.25
N ILE A 28 -3.76 4.45 6.00
CA ILE A 28 -3.17 3.12 5.98
C ILE A 28 -3.97 2.28 5.00
N TYR A 29 -3.26 1.74 4.04
CA TYR A 29 -3.74 0.79 3.06
C TYR A 29 -3.13 -0.55 3.34
N GLU A 30 -3.73 -1.59 2.78
CA GLU A 30 -3.28 -2.95 2.98
C GLU A 30 -3.03 -3.58 1.63
N GLY A 31 -2.06 -4.46 1.55
CA GLY A 31 -1.75 -5.09 0.29
C GLY A 31 -0.59 -6.06 0.39
N ARG A 32 0.13 -6.25 -0.71
CA ARG A 32 1.17 -7.26 -0.86
C ARG A 32 2.32 -6.75 -1.70
N SER A 33 3.51 -7.30 -1.48
CA SER A 33 4.68 -7.05 -2.33
C SER A 33 5.06 -8.32 -3.08
N PHE A 34 5.27 -8.21 -4.40
CA PHE A 34 5.67 -9.31 -5.27
C PHE A 34 6.79 -8.85 -6.20
N ASN A 35 7.99 -9.41 -6.04
CA ASN A 35 9.13 -9.20 -6.94
C ASN A 35 9.44 -7.72 -7.27
N GLY A 36 9.38 -6.82 -6.28
CA GLY A 36 9.61 -5.38 -6.47
C GLY A 36 8.38 -4.58 -6.93
N LEU A 37 7.21 -5.21 -7.01
CA LEU A 37 5.91 -4.56 -7.22
C LEU A 37 5.12 -4.58 -5.93
N TYR A 38 4.37 -3.50 -5.68
CA TYR A 38 3.53 -3.32 -4.50
C TYR A 38 2.08 -3.23 -4.94
N GLU A 39 1.30 -4.26 -4.64
CA GLU A 39 -0.14 -4.24 -4.84
C GLU A 39 -0.81 -3.65 -3.61
N VAL A 40 -1.41 -2.47 -3.76
CA VAL A 40 -2.09 -1.74 -2.68
C VAL A 40 -3.60 -1.80 -2.90
N HIS A 41 -4.33 -2.22 -1.88
CA HIS A 41 -5.79 -2.32 -1.91
C HIS A 41 -6.40 -1.20 -1.06
N PRO A 42 -7.30 -0.37 -1.64
CA PRO A 42 -8.02 0.64 -0.88
C PRO A 42 -9.08 0.04 0.07
N ALA A 43 -9.54 -1.19 -0.19
CA ALA A 43 -10.57 -1.86 0.59
C ALA A 43 -10.37 -3.40 0.62
N TRP A 44 -9.34 -3.86 1.35
CA TRP A 44 -9.05 -5.30 1.50
C TRP A 44 -10.21 -6.03 2.19
N GLY A 45 -10.80 -7.04 1.54
CA GLY A 45 -11.85 -7.89 2.13
C GLY A 45 -13.30 -7.37 2.04
N LYS A 46 -13.54 -6.17 1.48
CA LYS A 46 -14.90 -5.63 1.27
C LYS A 46 -15.48 -5.85 -0.14
N GLY A 47 -14.87 -6.73 -0.94
CA GLY A 47 -15.46 -7.22 -2.20
C GLY A 47 -15.61 -6.19 -3.34
N GLY A 48 -14.81 -5.12 -3.39
CA GLY A 48 -15.02 -4.10 -4.44
C GLY A 48 -14.02 -2.95 -4.55
N GLY A 49 -12.78 -3.11 -4.09
CA GLY A 49 -11.73 -2.13 -4.37
C GLY A 49 -10.81 -2.64 -5.46
N ALA A 50 -10.69 -1.94 -6.60
CA ALA A 50 -9.65 -2.25 -7.57
C ALA A 50 -8.28 -2.14 -6.89
N SER A 51 -7.54 -3.24 -6.79
CA SER A 51 -6.16 -3.22 -6.34
C SER A 51 -5.34 -2.42 -7.35
N LYS A 52 -4.44 -1.58 -6.84
CA LYS A 52 -3.48 -0.88 -7.70
C LYS A 52 -2.11 -1.50 -7.51
N MET A 53 -1.57 -1.96 -8.62
CA MET A 53 -0.17 -2.36 -8.70
C MET A 53 0.68 -1.10 -8.88
N ILE A 54 1.62 -0.92 -7.98
CA ILE A 54 2.52 0.23 -7.89
C ILE A 54 3.94 -0.32 -7.98
N ASP A 55 4.74 0.22 -8.89
CA ASP A 55 6.16 -0.12 -8.95
C ASP A 55 6.90 0.37 -7.69
N GLN A 56 8.00 -0.29 -7.34
CA GLN A 56 8.81 0.10 -6.19
C GLN A 56 9.16 1.59 -6.16
N ARG A 57 9.54 2.17 -7.30
CA ARG A 57 10.00 3.56 -7.37
C ARG A 57 8.88 4.56 -7.08
N THR A 58 7.68 4.29 -7.57
CA THR A 58 6.48 5.07 -7.25
C THR A 58 6.04 4.81 -5.81
N PHE A 59 6.09 3.56 -5.36
CA PHE A 59 5.73 3.20 -3.99
C PHE A 59 6.57 3.96 -2.97
N GLU A 60 7.89 3.96 -3.09
CA GLU A 60 8.81 4.64 -2.17
C GLU A 60 8.63 6.17 -2.14
N LYS A 61 8.04 6.77 -3.18
CA LYS A 61 7.75 8.21 -3.24
C LYS A 61 6.49 8.62 -2.46
N TYR A 62 5.51 7.72 -2.32
CA TYR A 62 4.19 8.07 -1.79
C TYR A 62 3.76 7.23 -0.59
N PHE A 63 4.31 6.04 -0.45
CA PHE A 63 3.97 5.07 0.57
C PHE A 63 5.18 4.62 1.37
N LYS A 64 4.92 4.26 2.61
CA LYS A 64 5.90 3.65 3.50
C LYS A 64 5.31 2.37 4.07
N ILE A 65 6.12 1.32 4.12
CA ILE A 65 5.73 0.07 4.79
C ILE A 65 5.66 0.36 6.28
N GLU A 66 4.46 0.25 6.86
CA GLU A 66 4.30 0.16 8.30
C GLU A 66 4.75 -1.26 8.65
N LYS A 67 6.04 -1.42 9.00
CA LYS A 67 6.53 -2.68 9.58
C LYS A 67 5.65 -2.94 10.79
N GLU A 68 4.80 -3.95 10.71
CA GLU A 68 4.19 -4.53 11.90
C GLU A 68 5.38 -4.85 12.80
N LYS A 69 5.52 -4.13 13.93
CA LYS A 69 6.53 -4.44 14.92
C LYS A 69 6.24 -5.87 15.33
N VAL A 70 6.96 -6.81 14.73
CA VAL A 70 7.03 -8.17 15.23
C VAL A 70 7.68 -7.98 16.59
N ALA A 71 6.85 -7.94 17.63
CA ALA A 71 7.33 -7.95 18.99
C ALA A 71 8.14 -9.24 19.13
N ALA A 72 9.46 -9.10 19.08
CA ALA A 72 10.35 -10.12 19.57
C ALA A 72 10.06 -10.23 21.07
N HIS A 73 9.46 -11.34 21.46
CA HIS A 73 9.25 -11.74 22.84
C HIS A 73 10.24 -12.86 23.17
#